data_AF-A0A2E4YE63-F1
#
_entry.id   AF-A0A2E4YE63-F1
#
_cell.length_a   1.000
_cell.length_b   1.000
_cell.length_c   1.000
_cell.angle_alpha   90.00
_cell.angle_beta   90.00
_cell.angle_gamma   90.00
#
_symmetry.space_group_name_H-M   'P 1'
#
loop_
_entity.id
_entity.type
_entity.pdbx_description
1 polymer ?
#
loop_
_entity_poly.entity_id
_entity_poly.type
_entity_poly.pdbx_seq_one_letter_code
_entity_poly.pdbx_strand_id
1 'polypeptide(L)'
;MTKYVSIIGNGESRRGFDISPLKSFSTVIGCNAIYRDFVTEYLVCVDRHMCQQSANAVGKGTTILTRERWSAQFASWPNVKKLPDLPYAGDKREDDPFHWGAGPYAGVLGLTFKPKAIFMLGFDLHPLVKDKVNNMYTGSQGYTYIKSPVDPRYWIYQFHKLMGYSDPDTRWIVVNHDRWEMPKEWSQHSNVFQETYDGMARFINKQLAKK
;
A
#
# COMPACT_ATOMS: atom_id res chain seq x y z
N MET A 1 4.78 -12.77 -16.44
CA MET A 1 4.63 -11.36 -16.02
C MET A 1 3.35 -11.21 -15.22
N THR A 2 3.43 -10.61 -14.04
CA THR A 2 2.26 -10.35 -13.20
C THR A 2 1.36 -9.32 -13.88
N LYS A 3 0.10 -9.69 -14.12
CA LYS A 3 -0.85 -8.80 -14.81
C LYS A 3 -1.39 -7.69 -13.90
N TYR A 4 -1.58 -8.01 -12.62
CA TYR A 4 -2.23 -7.13 -11.64
C TYR A 4 -1.45 -7.11 -10.33
N VAL A 5 -1.37 -5.94 -9.70
CA VAL A 5 -0.84 -5.78 -8.35
C VAL A 5 -1.93 -5.21 -7.46
N SER A 6 -2.05 -5.73 -6.24
CA SER A 6 -2.92 -5.16 -5.21
C SER A 6 -2.06 -4.65 -4.06
N ILE A 7 -2.08 -3.34 -3.82
CA ILE A 7 -1.46 -2.75 -2.64
C ILE A 7 -2.52 -2.56 -1.56
N ILE A 8 -2.20 -2.96 -0.33
CA ILE A 8 -3.14 -2.98 0.80
C ILE A 8 -2.64 -2.05 1.89
N GLY A 9 -3.32 -0.91 2.02
CA GLY A 9 -3.16 0.06 3.09
C GLY A 9 -3.94 -0.32 4.34
N ASN A 10 -3.89 0.55 5.35
CA ASN A 10 -4.45 0.29 6.68
C ASN A 10 -5.68 1.14 7.00
N GLY A 11 -6.22 1.91 6.05
CA GLY A 11 -7.44 2.69 6.25
C GLY A 11 -8.66 1.82 6.56
N GLU A 12 -9.66 2.38 7.23
CA GLU A 12 -10.86 1.67 7.65
C GLU A 12 -11.86 1.45 6.53
N SER A 13 -11.70 2.09 5.36
CA SER A 13 -12.61 1.90 4.22
C SER A 13 -12.69 0.44 3.76
N ARG A 14 -11.61 -0.34 3.95
CA ARG A 14 -11.59 -1.79 3.62
C ARG A 14 -12.19 -2.68 4.70
N ARG A 15 -12.72 -2.13 5.79
CA ARG A 15 -13.29 -2.91 6.89
C ARG A 15 -14.45 -3.76 6.36
N GLY A 16 -14.39 -5.07 6.60
CA GLY A 16 -15.40 -6.03 6.16
C GLY A 16 -15.27 -6.50 4.70
N PHE A 17 -14.32 -5.99 3.93
CA PHE A 17 -14.05 -6.47 2.57
C PHE A 17 -13.06 -7.64 2.59
N ASP A 18 -13.43 -8.78 2.02
CA ASP A 18 -12.53 -9.94 1.92
C ASP A 18 -11.49 -9.75 0.80
N ILE A 19 -10.24 -9.55 1.22
CA ILE A 19 -9.08 -9.37 0.33
C ILE A 19 -8.41 -10.70 -0.04
N SER A 20 -8.83 -11.83 0.54
CA SER A 20 -8.21 -13.14 0.32
C SER A 20 -8.19 -13.58 -1.14
N PRO A 21 -9.27 -13.38 -1.92
CA PRO A 21 -9.30 -13.76 -3.33
C PRO A 21 -8.27 -13.05 -4.22
N LEU A 22 -7.73 -11.90 -3.79
CA LEU A 22 -6.77 -11.12 -4.59
C LEU A 22 -5.52 -11.92 -4.95
N LYS A 23 -5.05 -12.80 -4.04
CA LYS A 23 -3.86 -13.65 -4.27
C LYS A 23 -4.03 -14.64 -5.40
N SER A 24 -5.26 -14.89 -5.84
CA SER A 24 -5.54 -15.84 -6.91
C SER A 24 -5.21 -15.28 -8.30
N PHE A 25 -5.12 -13.96 -8.47
CA PHE A 25 -4.91 -13.31 -9.78
C PHE A 25 -4.00 -12.08 -9.75
N SER A 26 -3.60 -11.59 -8.57
CA SER A 26 -2.73 -10.43 -8.41
C SER A 26 -1.58 -10.73 -7.45
N THR A 27 -0.46 -10.05 -7.63
CA THR A 27 0.58 -10.00 -6.60
C THR A 27 0.13 -9.04 -5.51
N VAL A 28 0.10 -9.50 -4.26
CA VAL A 28 -0.39 -8.71 -3.13
C VAL A 28 0.76 -8.17 -2.29
N ILE A 29 0.78 -6.83 -2.13
CA ILE A 29 1.74 -6.09 -1.32
C ILE A 29 1.01 -5.44 -0.15
N GLY A 30 1.33 -5.87 1.06
CA GLY A 30 0.79 -5.32 2.31
C GLY A 30 1.62 -4.18 2.89
N CYS A 31 0.99 -3.33 3.70
CA CYS A 31 1.65 -2.26 4.44
C CYS A 31 1.62 -2.47 5.96
N ASN A 32 2.78 -2.41 6.61
CA ASN A 32 2.94 -2.40 8.06
C ASN A 32 2.16 -3.52 8.76
N ALA A 33 1.06 -3.23 9.47
CA ALA A 33 0.37 -4.15 10.37
C ALA A 33 -0.64 -5.10 9.70
N ILE A 34 -0.83 -5.03 8.38
CA ILE A 34 -1.77 -5.91 7.65
C ILE A 34 -1.49 -7.41 7.87
N TYR A 35 -0.24 -7.80 8.13
CA TYR A 35 0.13 -9.20 8.39
C TYR A 35 -0.61 -9.84 9.57
N ARG A 36 -1.21 -9.03 10.45
CA ARG A 36 -1.96 -9.51 11.62
C ARG A 36 -3.28 -10.17 11.25
N ASP A 37 -3.88 -9.74 10.15
CA ASP A 37 -5.16 -10.27 9.69
C ASP A 37 -5.04 -10.97 8.33
N PHE A 38 -3.95 -10.72 7.58
CA PHE A 38 -3.83 -11.22 6.23
C PHE A 38 -2.38 -11.48 5.78
N VAL A 39 -2.11 -12.70 5.29
CA VAL A 39 -0.79 -13.11 4.79
C VAL A 39 -0.59 -12.68 3.34
N THR A 40 0.32 -11.72 3.15
CA THR A 40 0.70 -11.17 1.83
C THR A 40 1.96 -11.83 1.28
N GLU A 41 2.18 -11.74 -0.04
CA GLU A 41 3.43 -12.20 -0.67
C GLU A 41 4.58 -11.25 -0.32
N TYR A 42 4.30 -9.94 -0.34
CA TYR A 42 5.24 -8.89 0.01
C TYR A 42 4.66 -8.01 1.10
N LEU A 43 5.48 -7.59 2.06
CA LEU A 43 5.09 -6.72 3.15
C LEU A 43 6.08 -5.56 3.29
N VAL A 44 5.60 -4.33 3.15
CA VAL A 44 6.44 -3.13 3.31
C VAL A 44 6.35 -2.64 4.76
N CYS A 45 7.51 -2.57 5.43
CA CYS A 45 7.66 -2.07 6.79
C CYS A 45 8.81 -1.06 6.88
N VAL A 46 8.49 0.24 6.87
CA VAL A 46 9.49 1.33 6.78
C VAL A 46 10.03 1.77 8.14
N ASP A 47 9.29 1.53 9.21
CA ASP A 47 9.71 1.80 10.58
C ASP A 47 10.41 0.57 11.17
N ARG A 48 11.54 0.79 11.85
CA ARG A 48 12.33 -0.28 12.46
C ARG A 48 11.48 -1.19 13.36
N HIS A 49 10.66 -0.60 14.23
CA HIS A 49 9.83 -1.36 15.16
C HIS A 49 8.73 -2.16 14.45
N MET A 50 8.17 -1.64 13.36
CA MET A 50 7.19 -2.38 12.54
C MET A 50 7.87 -3.54 11.81
N CYS A 51 9.04 -3.31 11.23
CA CYS A 51 9.81 -4.37 10.57
C CYS A 51 10.17 -5.49 11.55
N GLN A 52 10.59 -5.17 12.78
CA GLN A 52 10.88 -6.17 13.80
C GLN A 52 9.66 -7.01 14.18
N GLN A 53 8.50 -6.37 14.39
CA GLN A 53 7.26 -7.10 14.70
C GLN A 53 6.88 -8.05 13.56
N SER A 54 6.96 -7.58 12.31
CA SER A 54 6.66 -8.40 11.14
C SER A 54 7.64 -9.55 10.97
N ALA A 55 8.95 -9.31 11.13
CA ALA A 55 9.99 -10.33 11.00
C ALA A 55 9.83 -11.47 12.03
N ASN A 56 9.30 -11.15 13.21
CA ASN A 56 9.01 -12.13 14.26
C ASN A 56 7.69 -12.88 14.02
N ALA A 57 6.75 -12.34 13.23
CA ALA A 57 5.39 -12.85 13.12
C ALA A 57 5.12 -13.61 11.82
N VAL A 58 5.69 -13.17 10.70
CA VAL A 58 5.37 -13.76 9.38
C VAL A 58 6.27 -14.94 9.05
N GLY A 59 5.71 -15.91 8.31
CA GLY A 59 6.48 -17.03 7.79
C GLY A 59 7.44 -16.64 6.67
N LYS A 60 8.39 -17.54 6.34
CA LYS A 60 9.39 -17.33 5.28
C LYS A 60 8.79 -17.15 3.87
N GLY A 61 7.51 -17.46 3.67
CA GLY A 61 6.78 -17.25 2.42
C GLY A 61 6.40 -15.78 2.15
N THR A 62 6.55 -14.88 3.13
CA THR A 62 6.35 -13.44 2.96
C THR A 62 7.69 -12.74 2.90
N THR A 63 7.93 -11.98 1.83
CA THR A 63 9.10 -11.11 1.71
C THR A 63 8.82 -9.77 2.39
N ILE A 64 9.60 -9.42 3.41
CA ILE A 64 9.48 -8.12 4.08
C ILE A 64 10.45 -7.15 3.40
N LEU A 65 10.00 -5.94 3.06
CA LEU A 65 10.86 -4.88 2.56
C LEU A 65 10.96 -3.74 3.57
N THR A 66 12.20 -3.34 3.87
CA THR A 66 12.49 -2.23 4.78
C THR A 66 13.57 -1.31 4.23
N ARG A 67 13.78 -0.18 4.89
CA ARG A 67 14.77 0.81 4.48
C ARG A 67 16.18 0.23 4.56
N GLU A 68 17.05 0.66 3.65
CA GLU A 68 18.47 0.27 3.68
C GLU A 68 19.14 0.54 5.03
N ARG A 69 18.88 1.71 5.64
CA ARG A 69 19.41 2.05 6.97
C ARG A 69 19.07 1.04 8.08
N TRP A 70 18.04 0.22 7.88
CA TRP A 70 17.62 -0.81 8.83
C TRP A 70 18.05 -2.22 8.40
N SER A 71 18.42 -2.45 7.14
CA SER A 71 18.58 -3.80 6.59
C SER A 71 19.65 -4.62 7.32
N ALA A 72 20.73 -3.99 7.77
CA ALA A 72 21.80 -4.67 8.51
C ALA A 72 21.31 -5.27 9.84
N GLN A 73 20.34 -4.63 10.52
CA GLN A 73 19.78 -5.12 11.78
C GLN A 73 18.91 -6.36 11.59
N PHE A 74 18.43 -6.59 10.36
CA PHE A 74 17.56 -7.71 10.02
C PHE A 74 18.28 -8.81 9.23
N ALA A 75 19.62 -8.82 9.22
CA ALA A 75 20.41 -9.78 8.45
C ALA A 75 20.12 -11.26 8.82
N SER A 76 19.68 -11.53 10.05
CA SER A 76 19.29 -12.88 10.49
C SER A 76 17.98 -13.40 9.89
N TRP A 77 17.17 -12.53 9.27
CA TRP A 77 15.92 -12.89 8.60
C TRP A 77 16.12 -12.89 7.09
N PRO A 78 16.31 -14.04 6.43
CA PRO A 78 16.65 -14.11 5.01
C PRO A 78 15.52 -13.60 4.10
N ASN A 79 14.29 -13.55 4.60
CA ASN A 79 13.12 -13.00 3.91
C ASN A 79 12.95 -11.48 4.11
N VAL A 80 13.81 -10.81 4.88
CA VAL A 80 13.86 -9.34 4.96
C VAL A 80 14.83 -8.81 3.90
N LYS A 81 14.35 -7.87 3.08
CA LYS A 81 15.04 -7.28 1.93
C LYS A 81 15.03 -5.76 2.00
N LYS A 82 15.94 -5.14 1.26
CA LYS A 82 15.94 -3.70 1.05
C LYS A 82 14.77 -3.31 0.14
N LEU A 83 14.18 -2.15 0.41
CA LEU A 83 13.24 -1.50 -0.51
C LEU A 83 13.94 -1.14 -1.83
N PRO A 84 13.21 -1.17 -2.96
CA PRO A 84 13.70 -0.60 -4.21
C PRO A 84 13.90 0.91 -4.06
N ASP A 85 14.81 1.45 -4.88
CA ASP A 85 15.01 2.89 -5.01
C ASP A 85 13.76 3.56 -5.61
N LEU A 86 13.59 4.84 -5.31
CA LEU A 86 12.53 5.63 -5.94
C LEU A 86 12.80 5.73 -7.46
N PRO A 87 11.76 5.78 -8.31
CA PRO A 87 11.94 5.87 -9.76
C PRO A 87 12.42 7.26 -10.23
N TYR A 88 12.72 8.17 -9.29
CA TYR A 88 13.17 9.52 -9.54
C TYR A 88 13.97 10.07 -8.35
N ALA A 89 14.72 11.14 -8.61
CA ALA A 89 15.30 12.01 -7.58
C ALA A 89 14.60 13.37 -7.60
N GLY A 90 14.39 13.97 -6.44
CA GLY A 90 13.83 15.30 -6.28
C GLY A 90 14.53 16.07 -5.17
N ASP A 91 14.23 17.36 -5.06
CA ASP A 91 14.87 18.31 -4.15
C ASP A 91 14.01 18.69 -2.95
N LYS A 92 12.75 18.22 -2.90
CA LYS A 92 11.84 18.50 -1.80
C LYS A 92 11.98 17.49 -0.68
N ARG A 93 11.55 17.89 0.52
CA ARG A 93 11.54 17.00 1.68
C ARG A 93 10.68 15.75 1.45
N GLU A 94 9.57 15.88 0.76
CA GLU A 94 8.68 14.78 0.39
C GLU A 94 9.25 13.86 -0.71
N ASP A 95 10.32 14.28 -1.41
CA ASP A 95 11.08 13.46 -2.37
C ASP A 95 12.16 12.61 -1.68
N ASP A 96 12.60 13.00 -0.48
CA ASP A 96 13.57 12.22 0.29
C ASP A 96 12.97 10.86 0.69
N PRO A 97 13.58 9.72 0.27
CA PRO A 97 13.15 8.38 0.63
C PRO A 97 12.83 8.19 2.11
N PHE A 98 13.52 8.88 3.02
CA PHE A 98 13.28 8.81 4.45
C PHE A 98 11.86 9.25 4.86
N HIS A 99 11.24 10.17 4.10
CA HIS A 99 9.90 10.70 4.38
C HIS A 99 8.77 9.90 3.69
N TRP A 100 9.10 8.81 2.99
CA TRP A 100 8.11 7.93 2.36
C TRP A 100 7.54 6.91 3.33
N GLY A 101 6.22 6.82 3.39
CA GLY A 101 5.50 5.82 4.19
C GLY A 101 5.47 4.44 3.54
N ALA A 102 4.99 3.43 4.28
CA ALA A 102 4.85 2.07 3.76
C ALA A 102 3.90 1.99 2.55
N GLY A 103 2.82 2.77 2.56
CA GLY A 103 1.86 2.83 1.46
C GLY A 103 2.49 3.24 0.12
N PRO A 104 3.08 4.44 0.02
CA PRO A 104 3.79 4.87 -1.19
C PRO A 104 4.90 3.90 -1.62
N TYR A 105 5.68 3.34 -0.68
CA TYR A 105 6.67 2.32 -1.02
C TYR A 105 6.07 1.01 -1.55
N ALA A 106 4.87 0.62 -1.12
CA ALA A 106 4.15 -0.49 -1.74
C ALA A 106 3.82 -0.18 -3.21
N GLY A 107 3.53 1.09 -3.53
CA GLY A 107 3.43 1.58 -4.91
C GLY A 107 4.75 1.46 -5.68
N VAL A 108 5.88 1.90 -5.10
CA VAL A 108 7.22 1.76 -5.71
C VAL A 108 7.51 0.30 -6.04
N LEU A 109 7.34 -0.59 -5.06
CA LEU A 109 7.51 -2.04 -5.26
C LEU A 109 6.54 -2.56 -6.33
N GLY A 110 5.28 -2.13 -6.31
CA GLY A 110 4.26 -2.50 -7.28
C GLY A 110 4.67 -2.22 -8.72
N LEU A 111 5.30 -1.06 -8.98
CA LEU A 111 5.76 -0.68 -10.31
C LEU A 111 6.89 -1.59 -10.84
N THR A 112 7.71 -2.17 -9.96
CA THR A 112 8.78 -3.09 -10.37
C THR A 112 8.26 -4.35 -11.07
N PHE A 113 6.98 -4.72 -10.85
CA PHE A 113 6.32 -5.85 -11.51
C PHE A 113 5.77 -5.54 -12.90
N LYS A 114 5.89 -4.28 -13.38
CA LYS A 114 5.34 -3.80 -14.66
C LYS A 114 3.85 -4.18 -14.84
N PRO A 115 2.97 -3.81 -13.89
CA PRO A 115 1.58 -4.28 -13.89
C PRO A 115 0.74 -3.56 -14.95
N LYS A 116 -0.31 -4.25 -15.44
CA LYS A 116 -1.37 -3.59 -16.23
C LYS A 116 -2.27 -2.73 -15.35
N ALA A 117 -2.46 -3.12 -14.08
CA ALA A 117 -3.18 -2.30 -13.11
C ALA A 117 -2.67 -2.53 -11.68
N ILE A 118 -2.73 -1.46 -10.89
CA ILE A 118 -2.49 -1.43 -9.45
C ILE A 118 -3.83 -1.10 -8.76
N PHE A 119 -4.34 -2.03 -7.95
CA PHE A 119 -5.49 -1.79 -7.09
C PHE A 119 -5.01 -1.25 -5.74
N MET A 120 -5.52 -0.09 -5.32
CA MET A 120 -5.19 0.53 -4.04
C MET A 120 -6.37 0.37 -3.08
N LEU A 121 -6.24 -0.51 -2.08
CA LEU A 121 -7.30 -0.77 -1.09
C LEU A 121 -6.88 -0.22 0.28
N GLY A 122 -7.74 0.53 0.96
CA GLY A 122 -7.45 1.09 2.29
C GLY A 122 -6.45 2.26 2.28
N PHE A 123 -6.47 3.05 1.20
CA PHE A 123 -5.69 4.29 1.01
C PHE A 123 -6.60 5.51 1.13
N ASP A 124 -7.19 5.66 2.31
CA ASP A 124 -8.35 6.52 2.50
C ASP A 124 -8.01 8.02 2.47
N LEU A 125 -6.76 8.37 2.81
CA LEU A 125 -6.22 9.73 2.98
C LEU A 125 -6.87 10.54 4.10
N HIS A 126 -8.19 10.55 4.18
CA HIS A 126 -8.96 11.35 5.13
C HIS A 126 -9.72 10.46 6.12
N PRO A 127 -10.05 10.99 7.31
CA PRO A 127 -10.90 10.29 8.25
C PRO A 127 -12.32 10.01 7.73
N LEU A 128 -12.82 8.79 7.92
CA LEU A 128 -14.24 8.48 7.69
C LEU A 128 -15.16 9.19 8.70
N VAL A 129 -14.65 9.40 9.91
CA VAL A 129 -15.31 10.18 10.97
C VAL A 129 -14.37 11.31 11.36
N LYS A 130 -14.90 12.53 11.35
CA LYS A 130 -14.14 13.75 11.68
C LYS A 130 -13.36 13.57 12.99
N ASP A 131 -12.10 13.99 12.97
CA ASP A 131 -11.16 13.97 14.10
C ASP A 131 -10.84 12.57 14.68
N LYS A 132 -11.29 11.48 14.04
CA LYS A 132 -10.90 10.11 14.41
C LYS A 132 -9.76 9.59 13.56
N VAL A 133 -8.84 8.86 14.17
CA VAL A 133 -7.79 8.15 13.44
C VAL A 133 -8.43 7.10 12.54
N ASN A 134 -8.16 7.20 11.24
CA ASN A 134 -8.66 6.26 10.25
C ASN A 134 -7.59 5.22 9.91
N ASN A 135 -7.46 4.24 10.81
CA ASN A 135 -6.56 3.11 10.64
C ASN A 135 -7.06 1.88 11.41
N MET A 136 -7.16 0.75 10.71
CA MET A 136 -7.61 -0.56 11.22
C MET A 136 -6.86 -1.04 12.48
N TYR A 137 -5.62 -0.58 12.67
CA TYR A 137 -4.72 -1.02 13.74
C TYR A 137 -4.50 0.04 14.82
N THR A 138 -5.26 1.13 14.81
CA THR A 138 -5.15 2.19 15.84
C THR A 138 -5.25 1.61 17.25
N GLY A 139 -4.37 2.03 18.15
CA GLY A 139 -4.35 1.57 19.54
C GLY A 139 -3.67 0.22 19.79
N SER A 140 -3.29 -0.50 18.74
CA SER A 140 -2.49 -1.73 18.87
C SER A 140 -0.99 -1.43 19.09
N GLN A 141 -0.20 -2.43 19.47
CA GLN A 141 1.26 -2.30 19.60
C GLN A 141 1.88 -1.73 18.30
N GLY A 142 2.76 -0.72 18.42
CA GLY A 142 3.31 -0.02 17.25
C GLY A 142 2.40 1.05 16.64
N TYR A 143 1.18 1.23 17.16
CA TYR A 143 0.23 2.27 16.74
C TYR A 143 -0.35 3.07 17.92
N THR A 144 0.04 2.74 19.16
CA THR A 144 -0.45 3.42 20.37
C THR A 144 -0.09 4.91 20.44
N TYR A 145 0.95 5.35 19.71
CA TYR A 145 1.41 6.74 19.66
C TYR A 145 0.60 7.62 18.70
N ILE A 146 -0.19 7.04 17.79
CA ILE A 146 -1.02 7.81 16.86
C ILE A 146 -2.32 8.18 17.58
N LYS A 147 -2.43 9.46 17.96
CA LYS A 147 -3.57 9.98 18.74
C LYS A 147 -4.51 10.88 17.93
N SER A 148 -4.09 11.32 16.77
CA SER A 148 -4.84 12.21 15.88
C SER A 148 -4.69 11.76 14.42
N PRO A 149 -5.61 12.17 13.54
CA PRO A 149 -5.47 11.95 12.10
C PRO A 149 -4.12 12.44 11.58
N VAL A 150 -3.47 11.63 10.74
CA VAL A 150 -2.23 12.00 10.07
C VAL A 150 -2.58 12.83 8.83
N ASP A 151 -1.81 13.90 8.60
CA ASP A 151 -1.92 14.73 7.41
C ASP A 151 -1.51 13.94 6.15
N PRO A 152 -2.40 13.77 5.15
CA PRO A 152 -2.14 12.94 3.99
C PRO A 152 -1.32 13.63 2.89
N ARG A 153 -0.92 14.91 3.04
CA ARG A 153 -0.24 15.67 1.97
C ARG A 153 0.96 14.94 1.35
N TYR A 154 1.78 14.28 2.18
CA TYR A 154 2.92 13.52 1.67
C TYR A 154 2.48 12.29 0.87
N TRP A 155 1.44 11.58 1.31
CA TRP A 155 0.92 10.44 0.57
C TRP A 155 0.30 10.88 -0.77
N ILE A 156 -0.45 11.98 -0.78
CA ILE A 156 -1.02 12.56 -2.00
C ILE A 156 0.09 12.90 -2.98
N TYR A 157 1.10 13.64 -2.54
CA TYR A 157 2.25 14.02 -3.37
C TYR A 157 3.01 12.80 -3.90
N GLN A 158 3.35 11.85 -3.02
CA GLN A 158 4.18 10.69 -3.39
C GLN A 158 3.45 9.78 -4.39
N PHE A 159 2.15 9.51 -4.20
CA PHE A 159 1.36 8.77 -5.17
C PHE A 159 1.16 9.55 -6.48
N HIS A 160 0.94 10.86 -6.43
CA HIS A 160 0.87 11.70 -7.64
C HIS A 160 2.15 11.54 -8.48
N LYS A 161 3.32 11.52 -7.84
CA LYS A 161 4.60 11.29 -8.52
C LYS A 161 4.68 9.89 -9.12
N LEU A 162 4.30 8.84 -8.36
CA LEU A 162 4.30 7.46 -8.88
C LEU A 162 3.35 7.27 -10.07
N MET A 163 2.17 7.89 -10.02
CA MET A 163 1.20 7.86 -11.13
C MET A 163 1.78 8.52 -12.39
N GLY A 164 2.49 9.64 -12.24
CA GLY A 164 3.15 10.33 -13.36
C GLY A 164 4.39 9.62 -13.91
N TYR A 165 5.12 8.86 -13.09
CA TYR A 165 6.28 8.08 -13.52
C TYR A 165 5.95 6.66 -14.00
N SER A 166 4.75 6.16 -13.69
CA SER A 166 4.32 4.86 -14.17
C SER A 166 4.16 4.84 -15.69
N ASP A 167 4.25 3.64 -16.28
CA ASP A 167 3.87 3.45 -17.68
C ASP A 167 2.46 4.02 -17.90
N PRO A 168 2.20 4.83 -18.95
CA PRO A 168 0.87 5.37 -19.23
C PRO A 168 -0.22 4.30 -19.33
N ASP A 169 0.12 3.07 -19.70
CA ASP A 169 -0.80 1.93 -19.76
C ASP A 169 -1.06 1.27 -18.40
N THR A 170 -0.25 1.55 -17.38
CA THR A 170 -0.50 1.10 -16.00
C THR A 170 -1.65 1.89 -15.39
N ARG A 171 -2.77 1.21 -15.12
CA ARG A 171 -3.93 1.82 -14.46
C ARG A 171 -3.78 1.80 -12.94
N TRP A 172 -3.98 2.94 -12.30
CA TRP A 172 -4.12 3.05 -10.85
C TRP A 172 -5.60 3.10 -10.51
N ILE A 173 -6.08 2.13 -9.73
CA ILE A 173 -7.49 1.98 -9.39
C ILE A 173 -7.61 2.13 -7.88
N VAL A 174 -8.09 3.28 -7.44
CA VAL A 174 -8.33 3.57 -6.02
C VAL A 174 -9.67 2.97 -5.63
N VAL A 175 -9.64 1.94 -4.79
CA VAL A 175 -10.84 1.27 -4.29
C VAL A 175 -11.26 1.92 -2.98
N ASN A 176 -12.39 2.62 -2.99
CA ASN A 176 -12.90 3.32 -1.82
C ASN A 176 -14.44 3.38 -1.80
N HIS A 177 -15.04 4.03 -0.81
CA HIS A 177 -16.48 4.30 -0.82
C HIS A 177 -16.85 5.35 -1.90
N ASP A 178 -18.12 5.38 -2.29
CA ASP A 178 -18.68 6.25 -3.33
C ASP A 178 -18.48 7.75 -3.06
N ARG A 179 -18.55 8.15 -1.79
CA ARG A 179 -18.34 9.54 -1.34
C ARG A 179 -16.87 9.92 -1.14
N TRP A 180 -15.91 9.06 -1.49
CA TRP A 180 -14.50 9.37 -1.32
C TRP A 180 -14.08 10.38 -2.40
N GLU A 181 -13.40 11.44 -1.98
CA GLU A 181 -12.97 12.51 -2.87
C GLU A 181 -11.55 12.26 -3.34
N MET A 182 -11.39 12.10 -4.66
CA MET A 182 -10.07 11.97 -5.27
C MET A 182 -9.28 13.29 -5.15
N PRO A 183 -8.00 13.25 -4.72
CA PRO A 183 -7.14 14.42 -4.74
C PRO A 183 -7.06 15.05 -6.14
N LYS A 184 -7.02 16.39 -6.20
CA LYS A 184 -6.94 17.14 -7.46
C LYS A 184 -5.69 16.81 -8.27
N GLU A 185 -4.61 16.44 -7.59
CA GLU A 185 -3.34 16.03 -8.19
C GLU A 185 -3.46 14.66 -8.85
N TRP A 186 -4.29 13.77 -8.32
CA TRP A 186 -4.47 12.42 -8.86
C TRP A 186 -5.42 12.46 -10.06
N SER A 187 -6.45 13.29 -10.03
CA SER A 187 -7.43 13.42 -11.11
C SER A 187 -6.87 14.04 -12.40
N GLN A 188 -5.67 14.61 -12.36
CA GLN A 188 -4.95 15.10 -13.54
C GLN A 188 -4.39 13.98 -14.41
N HIS A 189 -4.26 12.77 -13.86
CA HIS A 189 -3.67 11.63 -14.55
C HIS A 189 -4.73 10.78 -15.24
N SER A 190 -4.62 10.60 -16.55
CA SER A 190 -5.59 9.82 -17.34
C SER A 190 -5.58 8.32 -17.03
N ASN A 191 -4.56 7.84 -16.31
CA ASN A 191 -4.43 6.45 -15.89
C ASN A 191 -4.90 6.21 -14.44
N VAL A 192 -5.50 7.19 -13.77
CA VAL A 192 -6.04 7.06 -12.41
C VAL A 192 -7.56 7.00 -12.43
N PHE A 193 -8.10 6.01 -11.74
CA PHE A 193 -9.53 5.72 -11.67
C PHE A 193 -9.95 5.46 -10.23
N GLN A 194 -11.23 5.71 -9.93
CA GLN A 194 -11.86 5.29 -8.69
C GLN A 194 -12.78 4.10 -8.95
N GLU A 195 -12.85 3.18 -7.99
CA GLU A 195 -13.81 2.08 -7.98
C GLU A 195 -14.35 1.90 -6.55
N THR A 196 -15.56 1.37 -6.44
CA THR A 196 -16.19 0.99 -5.18
C THR A 196 -15.76 -0.39 -4.71
N TYR A 197 -15.86 -0.67 -3.41
CA TYR A 197 -15.65 -2.04 -2.91
C TYR A 197 -16.61 -3.05 -3.54
N ASP A 198 -17.87 -2.67 -3.79
CA ASP A 198 -18.83 -3.53 -4.51
C ASP A 198 -18.40 -3.79 -5.96
N GLY A 199 -17.89 -2.77 -6.65
CA GLY A 199 -17.32 -2.93 -7.99
C GLY A 199 -16.09 -3.83 -7.99
N MET A 200 -15.22 -3.69 -7.00
CA MET A 200 -14.07 -4.58 -6.81
C MET A 200 -14.50 -6.02 -6.54
N ALA A 201 -15.53 -6.25 -5.72
CA ALA A 201 -16.10 -7.58 -5.49
C ALA A 201 -16.61 -8.22 -6.78
N ARG A 202 -17.36 -7.45 -7.60
CA ARG A 202 -17.81 -7.92 -8.92
C ARG A 202 -16.63 -8.24 -9.84
N PHE A 203 -15.59 -7.42 -9.84
CA PHE A 203 -14.38 -7.66 -10.62
C PHE A 203 -13.66 -8.95 -10.18
N ILE A 204 -13.50 -9.15 -8.87
CA ILE A 204 -12.90 -10.38 -8.28
C ILE A 204 -13.69 -11.60 -8.75
N ASN A 205 -15.02 -11.61 -8.57
CA ASN A 205 -15.86 -12.74 -8.98
C ASN A 205 -15.69 -13.08 -10.47
N LYS A 206 -15.58 -12.06 -11.32
CA LYS A 206 -15.30 -12.25 -12.76
C LYS A 206 -13.91 -12.82 -13.03
N GLN A 207 -12.90 -12.52 -12.22
CA GLN A 207 -11.58 -13.15 -12.37
C GLN A 207 -11.58 -14.61 -11.91
N LEU A 208 -12.29 -14.92 -10.82
CA LEU A 208 -12.40 -16.28 -10.30
C LEU A 208 -13.17 -17.20 -11.25
N ALA A 209 -14.22 -16.72 -11.90
CA ALA A 209 -15.01 -17.49 -12.87
C ALA A 209 -14.29 -17.78 -14.20
N LYS A 210 -13.10 -17.21 -14.44
CA LYS A 210 -12.29 -17.46 -15.64
C LYS A 210 -11.26 -18.59 -15.46
N LYS A 211 -11.14 -19.12 -14.24
CA LYS A 211 -10.32 -20.30 -13.94
C LYS A 211 -11.15 -21.56 -14.13
#